data_AF-A0A151QL61-F1
#
_entry.id   AF-A0A151QL61-F1
#
_cell.length_a   1.000
_cell.length_b   1.000
_cell.length_c   1.000
_cell.angle_alpha   90.00
_cell.angle_beta   90.00
_cell.angle_gamma   90.00
#
_symmetry.space_group_name_H-M   'P 1'
#
loop_
_entity.id
_entity.type
_entity.pdbx_description
1 polymer ?
#
loop_
_entity_poly.entity_id
_entity_poly.type
_entity_poly.pdbx_seq_one_letter_code
_entity_poly.pdbx_strand_id
1 'polypeptide(L)'
;VQKLLKEFDDLFPQEVPSGLSPLRGIDHQIDLIPGASLPNRFAYRTNPQETKEIESQVDDLLKKGWVQKSLSRCAVPVLLVPKKDGK
;
A
#
# COMPACT_ATOMS: atom_id res chain seq x y z
N VAL A 1 -13.60 -28.75 14.94
CA VAL A 1 -12.71 -27.60 14.67
C VAL A 1 -11.81 -27.84 13.45
N GLN A 2 -11.01 -28.91 13.38
CA GLN A 2 -10.12 -29.15 12.23
C GLN A 2 -10.81 -29.17 10.85
N LYS A 3 -12.00 -29.77 10.74
CA LYS A 3 -12.79 -29.76 9.51
C LYS A 3 -13.20 -28.34 9.07
N LEU A 4 -13.54 -27.49 10.04
CA LEU A 4 -13.93 -26.10 9.82
C LEU A 4 -12.72 -25.25 9.38
N LEU A 5 -11.56 -25.44 10.03
CA LEU A 5 -10.33 -24.74 9.65
C LEU A 5 -9.90 -25.08 8.22
N LYS A 6 -10.05 -26.35 7.80
CA LYS A 6 -9.76 -26.78 6.43
C LYS A 6 -10.75 -26.24 5.40
N GLU A 7 -12.01 -26.01 5.80
CA GLU A 7 -13.06 -25.47 4.94
C GLU A 7 -12.87 -23.98 4.64
N PHE A 8 -12.26 -23.24 5.58
CA PHE A 8 -12.06 -21.78 5.50
C PHE A 8 -10.58 -21.38 5.52
N ASP A 9 -9.70 -22.25 5.03
CA ASP A 9 -8.25 -22.04 5.00
C ASP A 9 -7.88 -20.81 4.15
N ASP A 10 -8.70 -20.50 3.14
CA ASP A 10 -8.59 -19.33 2.26
C ASP A 10 -8.91 -17.99 2.95
N LEU A 11 -9.65 -18.01 4.07
CA LEU A 11 -10.01 -16.79 4.81
C LEU A 11 -8.89 -16.28 5.72
N PHE A 12 -7.91 -17.13 6.05
CA PHE A 12 -6.82 -16.81 6.99
C PHE A 12 -5.43 -17.02 6.37
N PRO A 13 -5.13 -16.44 5.19
CA PRO A 13 -3.81 -16.59 4.61
C PRO A 13 -2.77 -15.87 5.49
N GLN A 14 -1.58 -16.45 5.59
CA GLN A 14 -0.48 -15.88 6.37
C GLN A 14 -0.03 -14.51 5.83
N GLU A 15 -0.19 -14.30 4.52
CA GLU A 15 0.04 -13.03 3.84
C GLU A 15 -1.16 -12.66 2.97
N VAL A 16 -1.38 -11.35 2.79
CA VAL A 16 -2.44 -10.86 1.89
C VAL A 16 -2.12 -11.27 0.45
N PRO A 17 -3.08 -11.82 -0.31
CA PRO A 17 -2.88 -12.19 -1.71
C PRO A 17 -2.38 -11.03 -2.57
N SER A 18 -1.58 -11.35 -3.58
CA SER A 18 -1.23 -10.39 -4.62
C SER A 18 -2.43 -10.10 -5.53
N GLY A 19 -2.42 -8.91 -6.12
CA GLY A 19 -3.46 -8.40 -6.99
C GLY A 19 -4.50 -7.54 -6.26
N LEU A 20 -5.41 -6.99 -7.06
CA LEU A 20 -6.57 -6.28 -6.53
C LEU A 20 -7.59 -7.30 -6.01
N SER A 21 -8.32 -6.89 -4.97
CA SER A 21 -9.48 -7.66 -4.53
C SER A 21 -10.48 -7.83 -5.69
N PRO A 22 -11.25 -8.94 -5.72
CA PRO A 22 -12.34 -9.09 -6.67
C PRO A 22 -13.24 -7.85 -6.66
N LEU A 23 -13.69 -7.44 -7.85
CA LEU A 23 -14.65 -6.35 -7.97
C LEU A 23 -15.88 -6.68 -7.11
N ARG A 24 -16.16 -5.81 -6.16
CA ARG A 24 -17.37 -5.86 -5.33
C ARG A 24 -18.26 -4.70 -5.76
N GLY A 25 -19.55 -4.75 -5.43
CA GLY A 25 -20.49 -3.67 -5.79
C GLY A 25 -20.22 -2.31 -5.11
N ILE A 26 -19.13 -2.20 -4.33
CA ILE A 26 -18.75 -1.01 -3.57
C ILE A 26 -17.23 -0.88 -3.70
N ASP A 27 -16.78 0.29 -4.18
CA ASP A 27 -15.39 0.70 -4.23
C ASP A 27 -15.12 1.86 -3.26
N HIS A 28 -13.86 2.01 -2.86
CA HIS A 28 -13.46 3.14 -2.02
C HIS A 28 -13.40 4.41 -2.88
N GLN A 29 -14.25 5.38 -2.55
CA GLN A 29 -14.25 6.71 -3.16
C GLN A 29 -13.70 7.74 -2.17
N ILE A 30 -12.84 8.64 -2.65
CA ILE A 30 -12.33 9.77 -1.88
C ILE A 30 -13.11 11.01 -2.32
N ASP A 31 -14.00 11.50 -1.47
CA ASP A 31 -14.77 12.71 -1.73
C ASP A 31 -13.91 13.96 -1.47
N LEU A 32 -13.86 14.86 -2.45
CA LEU A 32 -13.13 16.11 -2.34
C LEU A 32 -14.08 17.25 -1.98
N ILE A 33 -13.66 18.10 -1.03
CA ILE A 33 -14.37 19.34 -0.72
C ILE A 33 -14.24 20.27 -1.94
N PRO A 34 -15.34 20.86 -2.45
CA PRO A 34 -15.29 21.80 -3.57
C PRO A 34 -14.32 22.96 -3.31
N GLY A 35 -13.42 23.23 -4.26
CA GLY A 35 -12.40 24.27 -4.14
C GLY A 35 -11.15 23.88 -3.32
N ALA A 36 -11.08 22.67 -2.76
CA ALA A 36 -9.88 22.19 -2.09
C ALA A 36 -8.72 21.99 -3.08
N SER A 37 -7.54 22.47 -2.71
CA SER A 37 -6.31 22.25 -3.48
C SER A 37 -5.72 20.87 -3.20
N LEU A 38 -5.33 20.13 -4.24
CA LEU A 38 -4.58 18.89 -4.07
C LEU A 38 -3.13 19.19 -3.66
N PRO A 39 -2.57 18.47 -2.68
CA PRO A 39 -1.17 18.64 -2.30
C PRO A 39 -0.26 18.13 -3.42
N ASN A 40 0.78 18.91 -3.73
CA ASN A 40 1.89 18.47 -4.58
C ASN A 40 3.19 18.87 -3.88
N ARG A 41 3.63 18.01 -2.97
CA ARG A 41 4.80 18.25 -2.12
C ARG A 41 5.96 17.37 -2.55
N PHE A 42 7.16 17.93 -2.51
CA PHE A 42 8.39 17.19 -2.75
C PHE A 42 8.61 16.12 -1.69
N ALA A 43 9.29 15.04 -2.06
CA ALA A 43 9.74 13.99 -1.15
C ALA A 43 10.65 14.57 -0.05
N TYR A 44 10.57 14.00 1.16
CA TYR A 44 11.54 14.32 2.21
C TYR A 44 12.93 13.83 1.83
N ARG A 45 13.96 14.52 2.33
CA ARG A 45 15.34 14.06 2.21
C ARG A 45 15.57 12.92 3.18
N THR A 46 16.03 11.79 2.65
CA THR A 46 16.34 10.56 3.38
C THR A 46 17.83 10.25 3.23
N ASN A 47 18.38 9.47 4.17
CA ASN A 47 19.74 8.97 4.05
C ASN A 47 19.79 7.79 3.05
N PRO A 48 20.99 7.38 2.57
CA PRO A 48 21.10 6.32 1.57
C PRO A 48 20.56 4.94 1.99
N GLN A 49 20.52 4.63 3.29
CA GLN A 49 19.96 3.37 3.77
C GLN A 49 18.43 3.42 3.76
N GLU A 50 17.85 4.51 4.24
CA GLU A 50 16.40 4.75 4.20
C GLU A 50 15.86 4.78 2.77
N THR A 51 16.57 5.42 1.83
CA THR A 51 16.15 5.44 0.42
C THR A 51 16.07 4.02 -0.16
N LYS A 52 17.07 3.18 0.10
CA LYS A 52 17.08 1.78 -0.36
C LYS A 52 15.93 0.97 0.24
N GLU A 53 15.63 1.20 1.51
CA GLU A 53 14.51 0.53 2.18
C GLU A 53 13.16 0.95 1.59
N ILE A 54 12.96 2.25 1.39
CA ILE A 54 11.75 2.79 0.74
C ILE A 54 11.60 2.20 -0.66
N GLU A 55 12.67 2.19 -1.47
CA GLU A 55 12.67 1.59 -2.81
C GLU A 55 12.31 0.11 -2.78
N SER A 56 12.90 -0.67 -1.86
CA SER A 56 12.59 -2.10 -1.70
C SER A 56 11.11 -2.33 -1.37
N GLN A 57 10.55 -1.57 -0.43
CA GLN A 57 9.14 -1.71 -0.05
C GLN A 57 8.21 -1.31 -1.19
N VAL A 58 8.53 -0.24 -1.93
CA VAL A 58 7.75 0.19 -3.10
C VAL A 58 7.78 -0.87 -4.20
N ASP A 59 8.95 -1.46 -4.48
CA ASP A 59 9.08 -2.55 -5.47
C ASP A 59 8.27 -3.78 -5.07
N ASP A 60 8.24 -4.13 -3.79
CA ASP A 60 7.42 -5.25 -3.32
C ASP A 60 5.92 -4.96 -3.43
N LEU A 61 5.48 -3.73 -3.16
CA LEU A 61 4.09 -3.30 -3.39
C LEU A 61 3.72 -3.33 -4.87
N LEU A 62 4.65 -2.95 -5.76
CA LEU A 62 4.47 -3.02 -7.22
C LEU A 62 4.37 -4.47 -7.69
N LYS A 63 5.25 -5.37 -7.23
CA LYS A 63 5.19 -6.81 -7.54
C LYS A 63 3.87 -7.44 -7.06
N LYS A 64 3.39 -7.02 -5.89
CA LYS A 64 2.09 -7.44 -5.36
C LYS A 64 0.91 -6.84 -6.13
N GLY A 65 1.11 -5.85 -6.98
CA GLY A 65 0.03 -5.20 -7.74
C GLY A 65 -0.90 -4.35 -6.88
N TRP A 66 -0.48 -3.99 -5.65
CA TRP A 66 -1.26 -3.15 -4.74
C TRP A 66 -1.12 -1.67 -5.04
N VAL A 67 -0.01 -1.29 -5.69
CA VAL A 67 0.24 0.06 -6.18
C VAL A 67 0.67 0.01 -7.64
N GLN A 68 0.58 1.15 -8.32
CA GLN A 68 1.03 1.30 -9.70
C GLN A 68 1.68 2.67 -9.89
N LYS A 69 2.58 2.76 -10.88
CA LYS A 69 3.14 4.05 -11.30
C LYS A 69 2.02 4.95 -11.82
N SER A 70 2.05 6.22 -11.46
CA SER A 70 1.03 7.19 -11.86
C SER A 70 1.65 8.51 -12.32
N LEU A 71 0.90 9.26 -13.11
CA LEU A 71 1.20 10.65 -13.48
C LEU A 71 0.23 11.60 -12.74
N SER A 72 0.02 11.35 -11.45
CA SER A 72 -0.90 12.12 -10.61
C SER A 72 -0.41 13.56 -10.41
N ARG A 73 -1.34 14.51 -10.43
CA ARG A 73 -1.07 15.91 -10.02
C ARG A 73 -0.99 16.09 -8.51
N CYS A 74 -1.40 15.07 -7.75
CA CYS A 74 -1.34 15.01 -6.31
C CYS A 74 -0.15 14.14 -5.87
N ALA A 75 0.73 14.69 -5.03
CA ALA A 75 1.89 14.02 -4.48
C ALA A 75 2.07 14.40 -3.00
N VAL A 76 2.24 13.39 -2.16
CA VAL A 76 2.47 13.52 -0.72
C VAL A 76 3.74 12.75 -0.36
N PRO A 77 4.66 13.33 0.42
CA PRO A 77 5.89 12.65 0.81
C PRO A 77 5.61 11.45 1.72
N VAL A 78 6.44 10.42 1.59
CA VAL A 78 6.43 9.22 2.44
C VAL A 78 7.39 9.43 3.62
N LEU A 79 7.06 8.82 4.76
CA LEU A 79 7.92 8.72 5.93
C LEU A 79 8.18 7.24 6.23
N LEU A 80 9.46 6.85 6.31
CA LEU A 80 9.85 5.52 6.76
C LEU A 80 9.74 5.43 8.28
N VAL A 81 9.10 4.36 8.78
CA VAL A 81 8.91 4.15 10.21
C VAL A 81 9.49 2.79 10.60
N PRO A 82 10.56 2.73 11.42
CA PRO A 82 11.11 1.45 11.86
C PRO A 82 10.12 0.74 12.80
N LYS A 83 9.76 -0.51 12.49
CA LYS A 83 8.95 -1.34 13.39
C LYS A 83 9.84 -2.11 14.37
N LYS A 84 9.21 -2.56 15.45
CA LYS A 84 9.86 -3.34 16.52
C LYS A 84 10.55 -4.60 15.99
N ASP A 85 10.02 -5.19 14.92
CA ASP A 85 10.46 -6.48 14.40
C ASP A 85 11.70 -6.37 13.48
N GLY A 86 12.31 -5.17 13.38
CA GLY A 86 13.44 -4.93 12.49
C GLY A 86 13.04 -4.89 11.01
N LYS A 87 11.75 -4.69 10.73
CA LYS A 87 11.16 -4.43 9.42
C LYS A 87 10.49 -3.05 9.39
#